data_AF-A0A6G8J4V2-F1
#
_entry.id   AF-A0A6G8J4V2-F1
#
_cell.length_a   1.000
_cell.length_b   1.000
_cell.length_c   1.000
_cell.angle_alpha   90.00
_cell.angle_beta   90.00
_cell.angle_gamma   90.00
#
_symmetry.space_group_name_H-M   'P 1'
#
loop_
_entity.id
_entity.type
_entity.pdbx_description
1 polymer ?
#
loop_
_entity_poly.entity_id
_entity_poly.type
_entity_poly.pdbx_seq_one_letter_code
_entity_poly.pdbx_strand_id
1 'polypeptide(L)'
;MGYGARTRLEFAQAYARTGNATHALREVLGKERSERMTPHSLRARASEILNDYRTDELIEQFKAEMVAEGVALPHYRGRTYRTDLMSEEKKDRLAKPDILNTETERRSATETVSFGTNESFIDRLERKLLKRTKRRTKGIKQ
;
A
#
# COMPACT_ATOMS: atom_id res chain seq x y z
N MET A 1 -15.57 -33.21 -8.22
CA MET A 1 -15.22 -31.78 -8.17
C MET A 1 -14.41 -31.42 -9.41
N GLY A 2 -14.82 -30.40 -10.17
CA GLY A 2 -14.13 -30.00 -11.40
C GLY A 2 -12.74 -29.41 -11.13
N TYR A 3 -11.83 -29.55 -12.09
CA TYR A 3 -10.43 -29.09 -12.02
C TYR A 3 -10.32 -27.61 -11.60
N GLY A 4 -11.18 -26.74 -12.15
CA GLY A 4 -11.19 -25.31 -11.81
C GLY A 4 -11.61 -24.99 -10.37
N ALA A 5 -12.39 -25.85 -9.69
CA ALA A 5 -12.80 -25.59 -8.31
C ALA A 5 -11.62 -25.71 -7.33
N ARG A 6 -10.74 -26.70 -7.53
CA ARG A 6 -9.54 -26.89 -6.70
C ARG A 6 -8.57 -25.72 -6.85
N THR A 7 -8.32 -25.30 -8.09
CA THR A 7 -7.45 -24.15 -8.36
C THR A 7 -7.95 -22.87 -7.70
N ARG A 8 -9.27 -22.62 -7.70
CA ARG A 8 -9.85 -21.46 -7.00
C ARG A 8 -9.65 -21.53 -5.49
N LEU A 9 -9.85 -22.71 -4.90
CA LEU A 9 -9.68 -22.92 -3.46
C LEU A 9 -8.23 -22.69 -3.02
N GLU A 10 -7.29 -23.34 -3.70
CA GLU A 10 -5.85 -23.18 -3.42
C GLU A 10 -5.40 -21.73 -3.64
N PHE A 11 -5.92 -21.08 -4.69
CA PHE A 11 -5.64 -19.68 -4.98
C PHE A 11 -6.20 -18.74 -3.91
N ALA A 12 -7.44 -18.93 -3.47
CA ALA A 12 -8.07 -18.13 -2.44
C ALA A 12 -7.30 -18.22 -1.12
N GLN A 13 -6.90 -19.44 -0.73
CA GLN A 13 -6.09 -19.66 0.47
C GLN A 13 -4.71 -18.99 0.37
N ALA A 14 -4.03 -19.08 -0.77
CA ALA A 14 -2.74 -18.44 -0.99
C ALA A 14 -2.87 -16.90 -1.04
N TYR A 15 -3.95 -16.38 -1.63
CA TYR A 15 -4.21 -14.94 -1.69
C TYR A 15 -4.55 -14.36 -0.33
N ALA A 16 -5.35 -15.06 0.49
CA ALA A 16 -5.66 -14.65 1.85
C ALA A 16 -4.40 -14.44 2.70
N ARG A 17 -3.40 -15.33 2.54
CA ARG A 17 -2.10 -15.28 3.22
C ARG A 17 -1.14 -14.22 2.67
N THR A 18 -1.08 -14.04 1.35
CA THR A 18 -0.05 -13.20 0.71
C THR A 18 -0.53 -11.77 0.41
N GLY A 19 -1.82 -11.57 0.18
CA GLY A 19 -2.41 -10.30 -0.24
C GLY A 19 -2.11 -9.88 -1.68
N ASN A 20 -1.46 -10.73 -2.50
CA ASN A 20 -1.08 -10.38 -3.86
C ASN A 20 -1.35 -11.52 -4.87
N ALA A 21 -2.24 -11.26 -5.82
CA ALA A 21 -2.76 -12.24 -6.76
C ALA A 21 -1.68 -12.89 -7.64
N THR A 22 -0.66 -12.14 -8.07
CA THR A 22 0.40 -12.74 -8.90
C THR A 22 1.30 -13.66 -8.09
N HIS A 23 1.51 -13.36 -6.81
CA HIS A 23 2.29 -14.24 -5.93
C HIS A 23 1.48 -15.48 -5.54
N ALA A 24 0.20 -15.31 -5.22
CA ALA A 24 -0.72 -16.42 -4.96
C ALA A 24 -0.77 -17.39 -6.16
N LEU A 25 -0.89 -16.89 -7.39
CA LEU A 25 -0.90 -17.75 -8.58
C LEU A 25 0.43 -18.49 -8.79
N ARG A 26 1.56 -17.87 -8.47
CA ARG A 26 2.88 -18.53 -8.53
C ARG A 26 3.00 -19.68 -7.54
N GLU A 27 2.44 -19.52 -6.34
CA GLU A 27 2.41 -20.58 -5.32
C GLU A 27 1.57 -21.77 -5.80
N VAL A 28 0.36 -21.51 -6.33
CA VAL A 28 -0.55 -22.55 -6.83
C VAL A 28 0.00 -23.28 -8.06
N LEU A 29 0.59 -22.56 -9.02
CA LEU A 29 1.12 -23.18 -10.25
C LEU A 29 2.46 -23.88 -10.02
N GLY A 30 3.20 -23.50 -8.99
CA GLY A 30 4.58 -23.89 -8.76
C GLY A 30 5.58 -23.15 -9.66
N LYS A 31 6.87 -23.29 -9.35
CA LYS A 31 7.97 -22.59 -10.04
C LYS A 31 8.04 -22.95 -11.52
N GLU A 32 8.00 -24.25 -11.83
CA GLU A 32 8.17 -24.74 -13.21
C GLU A 32 7.12 -24.21 -14.19
N ARG A 33 5.85 -24.14 -13.78
CA ARG A 33 4.77 -23.65 -14.64
C ARG A 33 4.72 -22.13 -14.68
N SER A 34 5.00 -21.46 -13.56
CA SER A 34 4.95 -20.00 -13.52
C SER A 34 6.11 -19.35 -14.28
N GLU A 35 7.28 -19.98 -14.34
CA GLU A 35 8.45 -19.49 -15.10
C GLU A 35 8.26 -19.61 -16.62
N ARG A 36 7.45 -20.58 -17.08
CA ARG A 36 7.08 -20.72 -18.50
C ARG A 36 6.11 -19.64 -18.97
N MET A 37 5.47 -18.91 -18.06
CA MET A 37 4.52 -17.86 -18.38
C MET A 37 5.20 -16.49 -18.44
N THR A 38 4.81 -15.65 -19.40
CA THR A 38 5.24 -14.25 -19.40
C THR A 38 4.64 -13.52 -18.20
N PRO A 39 5.31 -12.49 -17.64
CA PRO A 39 4.77 -11.73 -16.52
C PRO A 39 3.38 -11.13 -16.79
N HIS A 40 3.11 -10.76 -18.05
CA HIS A 40 1.83 -10.22 -18.48
C HIS A 40 0.72 -11.28 -18.48
N SER A 41 0.98 -12.49 -19.00
CA SER A 41 -0.03 -13.56 -19.00
C SER A 41 -0.31 -14.07 -17.59
N LEU A 42 0.71 -14.14 -16.73
CA LEU A 42 0.53 -14.51 -15.33
C LEU A 42 -0.33 -13.49 -14.58
N ARG A 43 -0.10 -12.19 -14.82
CA ARG A 43 -0.94 -11.13 -14.26
C ARG A 43 -2.38 -11.22 -14.75
N ALA A 44 -2.59 -11.38 -16.06
CA ALA A 44 -3.92 -11.51 -16.64
C ALA A 44 -4.70 -12.69 -16.05
N ARG A 45 -4.06 -13.87 -15.96
CA ARG A 45 -4.68 -15.06 -15.40
C ARG A 45 -4.96 -14.96 -13.90
N ALA A 46 -4.07 -14.31 -13.14
CA ALA A 46 -4.31 -14.05 -11.73
C ALA A 46 -5.50 -13.10 -11.52
N SER A 47 -5.61 -12.06 -12.35
CA SER A 47 -6.75 -11.14 -12.35
C SER A 47 -8.06 -11.83 -12.73
N GLU A 48 -8.04 -12.73 -13.72
CA GLU A 48 -9.21 -13.52 -14.12
C GLU A 48 -9.75 -14.35 -12.95
N ILE A 49 -8.88 -15.10 -12.26
CA ILE A 49 -9.29 -15.94 -11.12
C ILE A 49 -9.75 -15.08 -9.93
N LEU A 50 -9.06 -13.96 -9.66
CA LEU A 50 -9.40 -13.05 -8.57
C LEU A 50 -10.76 -12.37 -8.76
N ASN A 51 -11.16 -12.10 -10.01
CA ASN A 51 -12.41 -11.42 -10.35
C ASN A 51 -13.61 -12.38 -10.45
N ASP A 52 -13.39 -13.70 -10.39
CA ASP A 52 -14.47 -14.68 -10.34
C ASP A 52 -15.18 -14.60 -8.98
N TYR A 53 -16.50 -14.41 -9.01
CA TYR A 53 -17.33 -14.24 -7.81
C TYR A 53 -17.19 -15.41 -6.82
N ARG A 54 -16.99 -16.64 -7.33
CA ARG A 54 -16.82 -17.83 -6.48
C ARG A 54 -15.51 -17.79 -5.71
N THR A 55 -14.47 -17.24 -6.31
CA THR A 55 -13.17 -17.07 -5.65
C THR A 55 -13.26 -15.99 -4.58
N ASP A 56 -14.06 -14.94 -4.83
CA ASP A 56 -14.28 -13.85 -3.88
C ASP A 56 -14.91 -14.35 -2.58
N GLU A 57 -15.97 -15.15 -2.69
CA GLU A 57 -16.63 -15.79 -1.53
C GLU A 57 -15.65 -16.62 -0.70
N LEU A 58 -14.80 -17.41 -1.36
CA LEU A 58 -13.77 -18.22 -0.69
C LEU A 58 -12.72 -17.34 0.00
N ILE A 59 -12.30 -16.23 -0.61
CA ILE A 59 -11.33 -15.31 -0.03
C ILE A 59 -11.88 -14.69 1.25
N GLU A 60 -13.14 -14.24 1.25
CA GLU A 60 -13.77 -13.67 2.42
C GLU A 60 -13.95 -14.69 3.55
N GLN A 61 -14.27 -15.95 3.23
CA GLN A 61 -14.28 -17.04 4.20
C GLN A 61 -12.90 -17.24 4.85
N PHE A 62 -11.84 -17.37 4.04
CA PHE A 62 -10.48 -17.56 4.57
C PHE A 62 -9.98 -16.35 5.37
N LYS A 63 -10.35 -15.11 4.99
CA LYS A 63 -10.05 -13.92 5.80
C LYS A 63 -10.74 -13.99 7.16
N ALA A 64 -12.01 -14.38 7.19
CA ALA A 64 -12.76 -14.53 8.44
C ALA A 64 -12.15 -15.60 9.34
N GLU A 65 -11.73 -16.73 8.76
CA GLU A 65 -10.99 -17.79 9.48
C GLU A 65 -9.67 -17.27 10.07
N MET A 66 -8.85 -16.57 9.27
CA MET A 66 -7.59 -15.98 9.75
C MET A 66 -7.80 -14.98 10.89
N VAL A 67 -8.86 -14.18 10.82
CA VAL A 67 -9.23 -13.25 11.89
C VAL A 67 -9.68 -13.99 13.14
N ALA A 68 -10.46 -15.07 13.00
CA ALA A 68 -10.88 -15.93 14.11
C ALA A 68 -9.70 -16.63 14.79
N GLU A 69 -8.68 -17.02 14.02
CA GLU A 69 -7.41 -17.57 14.52
C GLU A 69 -6.49 -16.50 15.15
N GLY A 70 -6.82 -15.20 15.01
CA GLY A 70 -5.99 -14.10 15.50
C GLY A 70 -4.74 -13.83 14.67
N VAL A 71 -4.68 -14.35 13.43
CA VAL A 71 -3.56 -14.10 12.50
C VAL A 71 -3.75 -12.73 11.85
N ALA A 72 -2.68 -11.92 11.85
CA ALA A 72 -2.71 -10.60 11.22
C ALA A 72 -2.91 -10.70 9.71
N LEU A 73 -3.93 -10.01 9.19
CA LEU A 73 -4.21 -9.98 7.75
C LEU A 73 -3.13 -9.16 7.00
N PRO A 74 -2.62 -9.66 5.86
CA PRO A 74 -1.69 -8.91 5.03
C PRO A 74 -2.37 -7.69 4.37
N HIS A 75 -1.55 -6.77 3.86
CA HIS A 75 -2.07 -5.70 3.00
C HIS A 75 -2.51 -6.27 1.65
N TYR A 76 -3.83 -6.25 1.40
CA TYR A 76 -4.40 -6.71 0.15
C TYR A 76 -4.19 -5.69 -0.97
N ARG A 77 -3.48 -6.11 -2.01
CA ARG A 77 -3.42 -5.36 -3.26
C ARG A 77 -4.77 -5.51 -3.97
N GLY A 78 -5.57 -4.45 -3.87
CA GLY A 78 -6.94 -4.41 -4.37
C GLY A 78 -7.04 -4.61 -5.89
N ARG A 79 -8.26 -4.94 -6.32
CA ARG A 79 -8.60 -5.09 -7.74
C ARG A 79 -8.50 -3.74 -8.45
N THR A 80 -8.04 -3.75 -9.69
CA THR A 80 -8.18 -2.59 -10.58
C THR A 80 -9.63 -2.51 -11.03
N TYR A 81 -10.44 -1.76 -10.29
CA TYR A 81 -11.79 -1.41 -10.72
C TYR A 81 -11.72 -0.27 -11.74
N ARG A 82 -12.53 -0.37 -12.79
CA ARG A 82 -12.82 0.76 -13.69
C ARG A 82 -13.74 1.73 -12.97
N THR A 83 -13.13 2.62 -12.18
CA THR A 83 -13.87 3.65 -11.43
C THR A 83 -14.67 4.58 -12.34
N ASP A 84 -14.33 4.63 -13.63
CA ASP A 84 -15.07 5.34 -14.67
C ASP A 84 -16.47 4.76 -14.96
N LEU A 85 -16.69 3.46 -14.69
CA LEU A 85 -17.98 2.78 -14.88
C LEU A 85 -18.84 2.74 -13.61
N MET A 86 -18.23 3.01 -12.45
CA MET A 86 -18.98 3.14 -11.21
C MET A 86 -19.52 4.57 -11.19
N SER A 87 -20.85 4.73 -11.24
CA SER A 87 -21.49 6.03 -11.07
C SER A 87 -20.89 6.69 -9.83
N GLU A 88 -20.17 7.79 -10.03
CA GLU A 88 -19.66 8.60 -8.94
C GLU A 88 -20.86 9.11 -8.15
N GLU A 89 -21.25 8.39 -7.10
CA GLU A 89 -21.74 9.09 -5.92
C GLU A 89 -20.57 9.98 -5.52
N LYS A 90 -20.66 11.23 -5.96
CA LYS A 90 -19.75 12.29 -5.58
C LYS A 90 -19.61 12.17 -4.08
N LYS A 91 -18.45 11.70 -3.62
CA LYS A 91 -17.98 12.06 -2.28
C LYS A 91 -18.01 13.58 -2.30
N ASP A 92 -19.04 14.15 -1.69
CA ASP A 92 -19.04 15.52 -1.24
C ASP A 92 -17.74 15.65 -0.47
N ARG A 93 -16.72 16.18 -1.14
CA ARG A 93 -15.50 16.60 -0.49
C ARG A 93 -16.02 17.70 0.40
N LEU A 94 -16.28 17.37 1.67
CA LEU A 94 -16.50 18.34 2.73
C LEU A 94 -15.50 19.44 2.45
N ALA A 95 -16.02 20.60 2.02
CA ALA A 95 -15.20 21.73 1.67
C ALA A 95 -14.21 21.89 2.81
N LYS A 96 -12.91 21.99 2.49
CA LYS A 96 -11.94 22.44 3.49
C LYS A 96 -12.60 23.67 4.12
N PRO A 97 -12.78 23.74 5.45
CA PRO A 97 -13.33 24.95 6.03
C PRO A 97 -12.42 26.06 5.53
N ASP A 98 -13.01 27.00 4.78
CA ASP A 98 -12.33 28.21 4.39
C ASP A 98 -11.69 28.74 5.67
N ILE A 99 -10.37 28.96 5.62
CA ILE A 99 -9.64 29.57 6.72
C ILE A 99 -10.17 31.00 6.77
N LEU A 100 -11.31 31.17 7.43
CA LEU A 100 -11.92 32.46 7.66
C LEU A 100 -10.94 33.22 8.53
N ASN A 101 -10.53 34.36 7.99
CA ASN A 101 -9.69 35.34 8.63
C ASN A 101 -10.28 35.74 9.99
N THR A 102 -9.78 35.14 11.07
CA THR A 102 -9.95 35.65 12.44
C THR A 102 -8.60 36.16 12.93
N GLU A 103 -8.18 37.31 12.39
CA GLU A 103 -7.10 38.12 12.98
C GLU A 103 -7.46 38.61 14.40
N THR A 104 -8.68 38.36 14.87
CA THR A 104 -9.21 38.74 16.18
C THR A 104 -8.75 37.85 17.34
N GLU A 105 -8.26 36.62 17.11
CA GLU A 105 -7.86 35.72 18.22
C GLU A 105 -6.35 35.69 18.50
N ARG A 106 -5.52 36.34 17.67
CA ARG A 106 -4.05 36.33 17.84
C ARG A 106 -3.52 37.29 18.92
N ARG A 107 -4.38 38.08 19.58
CA ARG A 107 -3.94 39.11 20.55
C ARG A 107 -3.95 38.69 22.02
N SER A 108 -4.37 37.47 22.36
CA SER A 108 -4.47 37.05 23.78
C SER A 108 -3.54 35.90 24.19
N ALA A 109 -2.56 35.52 23.38
CA ALA A 109 -1.58 34.49 23.72
C ALA A 109 -0.15 35.01 23.64
N THR A 110 0.10 36.20 24.21
CA THR A 110 1.46 36.59 24.61
C THR A 110 1.64 36.24 26.08
N GLU A 111 1.91 34.97 26.40
CA GLU A 111 2.49 34.64 27.69
C GLU A 111 3.28 33.33 27.63
N THR A 112 4.60 33.52 27.58
CA THR A 112 5.67 32.66 28.07
C THR A 112 5.70 31.19 27.61
N VAL A 113 6.42 30.94 26.52
CA VAL A 113 7.20 29.70 26.39
C VAL A 113 8.63 30.09 26.00
N SER A 114 9.54 29.90 26.95
CA SER A 114 10.98 30.00 26.77
C SER A 114 11.42 29.08 25.64
N PHE A 115 11.89 29.67 24.53
CA PHE A 115 12.54 28.92 23.46
C PHE A 115 13.88 28.40 23.96
N GLY A 116 13.92 27.11 24.30
CA GLY A 116 15.16 26.35 24.25
C GLY A 116 15.76 26.48 22.85
N THR A 117 17.08 26.70 22.80
CA THR A 117 17.86 27.00 21.60
C THR A 117 17.76 25.88 20.57
N ASN A 118 16.70 25.90 19.77
CA ASN A 118 16.53 25.03 18.63
C ASN A 118 17.43 25.57 17.50
N GLU A 119 18.51 24.84 17.21
CA GLU A 119 19.37 25.06 16.05
C GLU A 119 18.55 25.49 14.84
N SER A 120 18.96 26.59 14.21
CA SER A 120 18.23 27.12 13.08
C SER A 120 18.18 26.07 11.96
N PHE A 121 17.08 26.03 11.22
CA PHE A 121 16.95 25.13 10.08
C PHE A 121 18.11 25.30 9.08
N ILE A 122 18.69 26.51 9.04
CA ILE A 122 19.88 26.88 8.26
C ILE A 122 21.10 26.11 8.77
N ASP A 123 21.38 26.08 10.08
CA ASP A 123 22.50 25.32 10.66
C ASP A 123 22.40 23.81 10.35
N ARG A 124 21.17 23.28 10.34
CA ARG A 124 20.92 21.87 10.01
C ARG A 124 21.18 21.55 8.53
N LEU A 125 20.89 22.49 7.63
CA LEU A 125 21.18 22.36 6.20
C LEU A 125 22.68 22.48 5.92
N GLU A 126 23.37 23.42 6.56
CA GLU A 126 24.81 23.62 6.39
C GLU A 126 25.61 22.40 6.84
N ARG A 127 25.26 21.77 7.97
CA ARG A 127 25.89 20.51 8.39
C ARG A 127 25.65 19.35 7.42
N LYS A 128 24.48 19.28 6.79
CA LYS A 128 24.19 18.25 5.77
C LYS A 128 25.02 18.47 4.51
N LEU A 129 25.22 19.72 4.09
CA LEU A 129 26.07 20.06 2.95
C LEU A 129 27.55 19.76 3.23
N LEU A 130 28.05 20.12 4.42
CA LEU A 130 29.44 19.87 4.82
C LEU A 130 29.79 18.37 4.93
N LYS A 131 28.82 17.53 5.33
CA LYS A 131 29.00 16.06 5.36
C LYS A 131 29.05 15.45 3.96
N ARG A 132 28.35 16.04 2.98
CA ARG A 132 28.36 15.58 1.58
C ARG A 132 29.68 15.89 0.88
N THR A 133 30.28 17.06 1.14
CA THR A 133 31.56 17.45 0.50
C THR A 133 32.74 16.62 1.02
N LYS A 134 32.78 16.29 2.32
CA LYS A 134 33.84 15.43 2.91
C LYS A 134 33.84 13.98 2.41
N ARG A 135 32.70 13.47 1.91
CA ARG A 135 32.62 12.12 1.32
C ARG A 135 33.13 12.07 -0.12
N ARG A 136 33.06 13.19 -0.86
CA ARG A 136 33.58 13.29 -2.22
C ARG A 136 35.11 13.40 -2.27
N THR A 137 35.74 14.03 -1.29
CA THR A 137 37.20 14.20 -1.26
C THR A 137 37.96 12.99 -0.71
N LYS A 138 37.30 12.08 0.04
CA LYS A 138 37.92 10.84 0.54
C LYS A 138 37.93 9.67 -0.47
N GLY A 139 37.28 9.82 -1.62
CA GLY A 139 37.30 8.83 -2.72
C GLY A 139 38.38 9.09 -3.77
N ILE A 140 39.25 10.08 -3.57
CA ILE A 140 40.34 10.44 -4.48
C ILE A 140 41.65 10.41 -3.69
N LYS A 141 42.08 9.20 -3.32
CA LYS A 141 43.49 8.87 -3.07
C LYS A 141 43.69 7.48 -3.66
N GLN A 142 44.25 7.45 -4.87
CA GLN A 142 45.01 6.32 -5.39
C GLN A 142 46.30 6.20 -4.59
#